data_AF-A0A0F8PI09-F1
#
_entry.id   AF-A0A0F8PI09-F1
#
_cell.length_a   1.000
_cell.length_b   1.000
_cell.length_c   1.000
_cell.angle_alpha   90.00
_cell.angle_beta   90.00
_cell.angle_gamma   90.00
#
_symmetry.space_group_name_H-M   'P 1'
#
loop_
_entity.id
_entity.type
_entity.pdbx_description
1 polymer ?
#
loop_
_entity_poly.entity_id
_entity_poly.type
_entity_poly.pdbx_seq_one_letter_code
_entity_poly.pdbx_strand_id
1 'polypeptide(L)'
;MEFGERTGSHYVVVVCPKCRQHAQISETGKKTLRCQKCGALLHARKLRVFGSFEELPEAVDFRTRLQAEISGKGKETFSLKTFSEDSGSSGFENEAVQKKAQPLASGAAPGNISVKRDQKSIMSEILKSSCGKMKIEEFREEALEKGISKERFEIILKKLLETGELYSPEPGVVKLI
;
A
#
# COMPACT_ATOMS: atom_id res chain seq x y z
N MET A 1 41.73 13.38 24.99
CA MET A 1 40.76 13.64 23.90
C MET A 1 40.86 12.48 22.93
N GLU A 2 40.06 11.44 23.16
CA GLU A 2 40.02 10.28 22.27
C GLU A 2 38.98 10.55 21.19
N PHE A 3 39.45 10.86 19.98
CA PHE A 3 38.62 10.80 18.79
C PHE A 3 38.46 9.33 18.42
N GLY A 4 37.55 8.65 19.11
CA GLY A 4 37.09 7.34 18.70
C GLY A 4 36.51 7.45 17.29
N GLU A 5 37.18 6.83 16.33
CA GLU A 5 36.65 6.56 15.00
C GLU A 5 35.34 5.79 15.16
N ARG A 6 34.21 6.53 15.17
CA ARG A 6 32.90 5.91 14.99
C ARG A 6 32.77 5.54 13.52
N THR A 7 33.41 4.44 13.13
CA THR A 7 33.08 3.68 11.92
C THR A 7 31.78 2.90 12.14
N GLY A 8 30.77 3.55 12.73
CA GLY A 8 29.41 3.03 12.76
C GLY A 8 28.81 3.30 11.40
N SER A 9 28.41 2.26 10.68
CA SER A 9 27.57 2.43 9.49
C SER A 9 26.24 3.02 9.94
N HIS A 10 26.12 4.34 9.98
CA HIS A 10 24.89 5.00 10.43
C HIS A 10 23.75 4.65 9.47
N TYR A 11 22.74 3.98 10.00
CA TYR A 11 21.54 3.58 9.27
C TYR A 11 20.48 4.66 9.40
N VAL A 12 19.92 5.07 8.26
CA VAL A 12 18.82 6.04 8.20
C VAL A 12 17.58 5.38 7.65
N VAL A 13 16.44 5.65 8.29
CA VAL A 13 15.13 5.20 7.84
C VAL A 13 14.47 6.32 7.06
N VAL A 14 14.15 6.04 5.80
CA VAL A 14 13.53 7.00 4.87
C VAL A 14 12.26 6.42 4.26
N VAL A 15 11.24 7.25 4.11
CA VAL A 15 10.01 6.90 3.41
C VAL A 15 10.08 7.40 1.98
N CYS A 16 9.64 6.59 1.02
CA CYS A 16 9.59 7.01 -0.37
C CYS A 16 8.56 8.15 -0.56
N PRO A 17 8.95 9.34 -1.05
CA PRO A 17 8.03 10.45 -1.26
C PRO A 17 7.07 10.22 -2.44
N LYS A 18 7.40 9.29 -3.35
CA LYS A 18 6.59 8.99 -4.54
C LYS A 18 5.42 8.06 -4.23
N CYS A 19 5.67 6.92 -3.59
CA CYS A 19 4.60 6.00 -3.23
C CYS A 19 4.02 6.25 -1.83
N ARG A 20 4.78 6.89 -0.91
CA ARG A 20 4.41 7.10 0.50
C ARG A 20 3.89 5.86 1.21
N GLN A 21 4.25 4.68 0.70
CA GLN A 21 3.72 3.38 1.12
C GLN A 21 4.82 2.48 1.68
N HIS A 22 6.10 2.86 1.55
CA HIS A 22 7.22 2.01 1.94
C HIS A 22 8.31 2.81 2.66
N ALA A 23 8.69 2.32 3.83
CA ALA A 23 9.86 2.73 4.60
C ALA A 23 11.03 1.78 4.32
N GLN A 24 12.18 2.35 4.00
CA GLN A 24 13.42 1.61 3.71
C GLN A 24 14.58 2.12 4.57
N ILE A 25 15.49 1.21 4.89
CA ILE A 25 16.74 1.52 5.57
C ILE A 25 17.80 1.79 4.49
N SER A 26 18.60 2.82 4.70
CA SER A 26 19.78 3.10 3.90
C SER A 26 20.96 3.37 4.83
N GLU A 27 22.15 2.96 4.41
CA GLU A 27 23.38 3.44 5.02
C GLU A 27 23.63 4.91 4.60
N THR A 28 24.26 5.65 5.50
CA THR A 28 24.70 7.02 5.28
C THR A 28 25.86 7.01 4.27
N GLY A 29 25.71 7.70 3.13
CA GLY A 29 26.75 7.82 2.09
C GLY A 29 26.27 7.55 0.66
N LYS A 30 25.11 6.91 0.49
CA LYS A 30 24.53 6.67 -0.84
C LYS A 30 23.91 7.96 -1.39
N LYS A 31 24.36 8.43 -2.57
CA LYS A 31 23.84 9.65 -3.22
C LYS A 31 22.42 9.47 -3.76
N THR A 32 22.12 8.28 -4.25
CA THR A 32 20.83 7.90 -4.83
C THR A 32 20.33 6.60 -4.22
N LEU A 33 19.01 6.50 -4.06
CA LEU A 33 18.33 5.35 -3.48
C LEU A 33 17.17 4.96 -4.38
N ARG A 34 17.00 3.66 -4.62
CA ARG A 34 15.86 3.12 -5.35
C ARG A 34 14.82 2.63 -4.37
N CYS A 35 13.56 3.04 -4.53
CA CYS A 35 12.49 2.50 -3.70
C CYS A 35 12.27 1.02 -3.99
N GLN A 36 12.27 0.18 -2.95
CA GLN A 36 12.00 -1.27 -3.08
C GLN A 36 10.56 -1.60 -3.54
N LYS A 37 9.60 -0.69 -3.32
CA LYS A 37 8.19 -0.90 -3.68
C LYS A 37 7.84 -0.38 -5.07
N CYS A 38 8.13 0.90 -5.35
CA CYS A 38 7.74 1.54 -6.63
C CYS A 38 8.89 1.68 -7.63
N GLY A 39 10.12 1.35 -7.24
CA GLY A 39 11.28 1.43 -8.12
C GLY A 39 11.76 2.85 -8.45
N ALA A 40 11.13 3.89 -7.91
CA ALA A 40 11.52 5.28 -8.17
C ALA A 40 12.93 5.58 -7.67
N LEU A 41 13.70 6.33 -8.46
CA LEU A 41 15.01 6.85 -8.08
C LEU A 41 14.84 8.11 -7.23
N LEU A 42 15.39 8.07 -6.04
CA LEU A 42 15.31 9.10 -5.02
C LEU A 42 16.71 9.64 -4.75
N HIS A 43 16.86 10.96 -4.68
CA HIS A 43 18.14 11.59 -4.32
C HIS A 43 18.20 11.74 -2.81
N ALA A 44 19.23 11.17 -2.17
CA ALA A 44 19.34 11.14 -0.71
C ALA A 44 19.30 12.54 -0.06
N ARG A 45 19.88 13.56 -0.73
CA ARG A 45 19.85 14.96 -0.28
C ARG A 45 18.43 15.56 -0.15
N LYS A 46 17.46 15.04 -0.90
CA LYS A 46 16.08 15.56 -0.93
C LYS A 46 15.11 14.71 -0.10
N LEU A 47 15.60 13.65 0.55
CA LEU A 47 14.76 12.76 1.35
C LEU A 47 14.69 13.23 2.79
N ARG A 48 13.48 13.22 3.34
CA ARG A 48 13.27 13.42 4.77
C ARG A 48 13.67 12.13 5.50
N VAL A 49 14.62 12.25 6.41
CA VAL A 49 15.01 11.18 7.33
C VAL A 49 14.00 11.13 8.48
N PHE A 50 13.49 9.94 8.78
CA PHE A 50 12.50 9.73 9.84
C PHE A 50 13.15 9.21 11.13
N GLY A 51 14.29 8.54 11.01
CA GLY A 51 15.11 8.09 12.13
C GLY A 51 16.51 7.77 11.67
N SER A 52 17.47 7.92 12.56
CA SER A 52 18.89 7.59 12.36
C SER A 52 19.37 6.75 13.53
N PHE A 53 20.03 5.65 13.25
CA PHE A 53 20.42 4.63 14.22
C PHE A 53 21.87 4.20 13.93
N GLU A 54 22.61 3.85 14.98
CA GLU A 54 23.96 3.28 14.85
C GLU A 54 23.88 1.77 14.61
N GLU A 55 22.88 1.11 15.20
CA GLU A 55 22.67 -0.32 15.08
C GLU A 55 21.60 -0.66 14.02
N LEU A 56 21.91 -1.66 13.18
CA LEU A 56 20.96 -2.22 12.22
C LEU A 56 19.65 -2.74 12.86
N PRO A 57 19.67 -3.51 13.96
CA PRO A 57 18.44 -4.02 14.58
C PRO A 57 17.48 -2.89 14.98
N GLU A 58 17.97 -1.83 15.62
CA GLU A 58 17.15 -0.67 15.99
C GLU A 58 16.50 -0.01 14.77
N ALA A 59 17.26 0.13 13.67
CA ALA A 59 16.74 0.65 12.41
C ALA A 59 15.64 -0.24 11.81
N VAL A 60 15.77 -1.57 11.94
CA VAL A 60 14.77 -2.55 11.50
C VAL A 60 13.48 -2.44 12.30
N ASP A 61 13.58 -2.32 13.62
CA ASP A 61 12.43 -2.17 14.51
C ASP A 61 11.68 -0.88 14.21
N PHE A 62 12.41 0.24 14.12
CA PHE A 62 11.84 1.54 13.78
C PHE A 62 11.19 1.52 12.38
N ARG A 63 11.87 0.96 11.38
CA ARG A 63 11.33 0.82 10.03
C ARG A 63 10.07 -0.05 10.01
N THR A 64 10.02 -1.10 10.81
CA THR A 64 8.85 -2.00 10.91
C THR A 64 7.67 -1.30 11.54
N ARG A 65 7.88 -0.57 12.64
CA ARG A 65 6.86 0.28 13.26
C ARG A 65 6.33 1.32 12.28
N LEU A 66 7.23 2.06 11.62
CA LEU A 66 6.86 3.10 10.66
C LEU A 66 6.10 2.51 9.46
N GLN A 67 6.50 1.33 8.98
CA GLN A 67 5.81 0.62 7.90
C GLN A 67 4.39 0.20 8.32
N ALA A 68 4.21 -0.27 9.57
CA ALA A 68 2.90 -0.61 10.11
C ALA A 68 2.00 0.63 10.23
N GLU A 69 2.52 1.75 10.73
CA GLU A 69 1.80 3.03 10.82
C GLU A 69 1.34 3.53 9.43
N ILE A 70 2.23 3.47 8.42
CA ILE A 70 1.91 3.82 7.03
C ILE A 70 0.83 2.89 6.46
N SER A 71 0.88 1.59 6.77
CA SER A 71 -0.03 0.59 6.21
C SER A 71 -1.40 0.58 6.90
N GLY A 72 -1.43 0.90 8.20
CA GLY A 72 -2.65 0.96 9.00
C GLY A 72 -3.47 2.24 8.76
N LYS A 73 -2.81 3.37 8.47
CA LYS A 73 -3.48 4.62 8.05
C LYS A 73 -3.76 4.60 6.55
N GLY A 74 -4.77 3.83 6.15
CA GLY A 74 -5.41 4.06 4.87
C GLY A 74 -5.97 5.48 4.84
N LYS A 75 -5.39 6.36 4.00
CA LYS A 75 -5.91 7.69 3.60
C LYS A 75 -6.01 8.81 4.66
N GLU A 76 -5.28 8.74 5.78
CA GLU A 76 -5.07 9.91 6.65
C GLU A 76 -3.72 10.54 6.33
N THR A 77 -3.72 11.82 5.96
CA THR A 77 -2.50 12.61 5.75
C THR A 77 -1.62 12.53 6.99
N PHE A 78 -0.33 12.22 6.80
CA PHE A 78 0.70 12.24 7.83
C PHE A 78 0.83 13.65 8.45
N SER A 79 0.02 13.94 9.46
CA SER A 79 0.29 14.98 10.45
C SER A 79 1.11 14.36 11.56
N LEU A 80 2.43 14.56 11.50
CA LEU A 80 3.27 14.34 12.66
C LEU A 80 3.02 15.51 13.62
N LYS A 81 2.36 15.23 14.75
CA LYS A 81 2.63 15.98 15.97
C LYS A 81 4.12 15.83 16.23
N THR A 82 4.83 16.94 16.14
CA THR A 82 6.19 17.10 16.63
C THR A 82 6.15 16.69 18.09
N PHE A 83 6.75 15.55 18.43
CA PHE A 83 6.98 15.19 19.82
C PHE A 83 8.09 16.10 20.34
N SER A 84 7.70 17.24 20.90
CA SER A 84 8.49 17.88 21.95
C SER A 84 8.35 17.00 23.19
N GLU A 85 9.49 16.74 23.82
CA GLU A 85 9.62 16.19 25.16
C GLU A 85 8.67 16.90 26.13
N ASP A 86 7.82 16.15 26.84
CA ASP A 86 7.93 16.08 28.30
C ASP A 86 7.13 14.90 28.88
N SER A 87 7.79 14.29 29.86
CA SER A 87 7.34 13.43 30.96
C SER A 87 5.83 13.29 31.22
N GLY A 88 5.37 12.04 31.47
CA GLY A 88 4.07 11.83 32.12
C GLY A 88 3.50 10.41 32.01
N SER A 89 3.56 9.70 33.13
CA SER A 89 3.07 8.36 33.42
C SER A 89 1.60 8.03 33.08
N SER A 90 1.36 6.72 32.90
CA SER A 90 0.10 5.95 33.09
C SER A 90 -1.00 6.13 32.04
N GLY A 91 -1.73 5.11 31.60
CA GLY A 91 -1.82 3.71 31.98
C GLY A 91 -2.58 2.95 30.89
N PHE A 92 -2.36 1.64 30.88
CA PHE A 92 -2.86 0.67 29.91
C PHE A 92 -4.39 0.52 29.95
N GLU A 93 -4.98 0.35 28.77
CA GLU A 93 -6.02 -0.65 28.55
C GLU A 93 -5.85 -1.24 27.16
N ASN A 94 -5.19 -2.40 27.14
CA ASN A 94 -5.25 -3.37 26.07
C ASN A 94 -6.40 -4.32 26.38
N GLU A 95 -7.14 -4.71 25.35
CA GLU A 95 -7.44 -6.09 24.98
C GLU A 95 -8.68 -6.07 24.07
N ALA A 96 -8.85 -6.91 23.06
CA ALA A 96 -8.01 -7.83 22.31
C ALA A 96 -8.99 -8.46 21.30
N VAL A 97 -8.49 -9.43 20.51
CA VAL A 97 -9.25 -10.51 19.85
C VAL A 97 -9.77 -10.21 18.44
N GLN A 98 -9.41 -10.92 17.38
CA GLN A 98 -8.56 -12.10 17.19
C GLN A 98 -8.35 -12.32 15.67
N LYS A 99 -7.17 -12.86 15.30
CA LYS A 99 -6.90 -13.98 14.34
C LYS A 99 -7.58 -13.93 12.95
N LYS A 100 -6.88 -14.15 11.81
CA LYS A 100 -5.94 -15.25 11.50
C LYS A 100 -5.28 -15.03 10.10
N ALA A 101 -3.98 -15.35 10.01
CA ALA A 101 -3.18 -15.96 8.91
C ALA A 101 -3.57 -15.74 7.41
N GLN A 102 -2.74 -15.14 6.53
CA GLN A 102 -1.52 -15.66 5.80
C GLN A 102 -1.79 -16.67 4.65
N PRO A 103 -0.87 -16.94 3.67
CA PRO A 103 -0.09 -16.06 2.76
C PRO A 103 0.05 -16.64 1.30
N LEU A 104 0.84 -15.97 0.43
CA LEU A 104 1.52 -16.49 -0.80
C LEU A 104 0.63 -16.86 -2.02
N ALA A 105 1.01 -16.70 -3.29
CA ALA A 105 2.21 -16.23 -3.98
C ALA A 105 1.81 -15.90 -5.44
N SER A 106 2.60 -15.05 -6.11
CA SER A 106 3.10 -15.22 -7.50
C SER A 106 3.13 -13.90 -8.29
N GLY A 107 4.33 -13.61 -8.80
CA GLY A 107 4.55 -13.29 -10.21
C GLY A 107 4.11 -11.92 -10.75
N ALA A 108 5.09 -11.29 -11.40
CA ALA A 108 4.95 -10.32 -12.49
C ALA A 108 4.67 -8.84 -12.14
N ALA A 109 5.74 -8.05 -12.28
CA ALA A 109 5.63 -6.73 -12.90
C ALA A 109 5.26 -6.90 -14.40
N PRO A 110 4.79 -5.88 -15.15
CA PRO A 110 4.90 -4.44 -14.87
C PRO A 110 3.60 -3.65 -15.11
N GLY A 111 3.62 -2.35 -14.84
CA GLY A 111 2.73 -1.41 -15.54
C GLY A 111 1.87 -0.53 -14.65
N ASN A 112 2.12 0.77 -14.81
CA ASN A 112 1.39 1.92 -14.32
C ASN A 112 -0.14 1.75 -14.27
N ILE A 113 -0.76 2.48 -13.33
CA ILE A 113 -1.78 3.52 -13.56
C ILE A 113 -2.61 3.61 -12.27
N SER A 114 -2.38 4.71 -11.55
CA SER A 114 -3.09 5.16 -10.35
C SER A 114 -4.51 5.66 -10.64
N VAL A 115 -5.26 4.94 -11.50
CA VAL A 115 -6.67 5.21 -11.85
C VAL A 115 -7.52 3.92 -11.75
N LYS A 116 -6.95 2.85 -11.18
CA LYS A 116 -7.60 1.53 -11.10
C LYS A 116 -8.69 1.41 -10.02
N ARG A 117 -8.77 2.33 -9.07
CA ARG A 117 -9.83 2.29 -8.05
C ARG A 117 -11.19 2.69 -8.61
N ASP A 118 -11.22 3.69 -9.50
CA ASP A 118 -12.47 4.23 -10.01
C ASP A 118 -13.18 3.24 -10.94
N GLN A 119 -12.44 2.52 -11.80
CA GLN A 119 -13.04 1.54 -12.73
C GLN A 119 -13.66 0.34 -12.01
N LYS A 120 -13.03 -0.15 -10.93
CA LYS A 120 -13.60 -1.22 -10.11
C LYS A 120 -14.88 -0.75 -9.41
N SER A 121 -14.86 0.48 -8.88
CA SER A 121 -16.03 1.08 -8.25
C SER A 121 -17.19 1.25 -9.22
N ILE A 122 -16.92 1.69 -10.45
CA ILE A 122 -17.92 1.82 -11.53
C ILE A 122 -18.57 0.46 -11.83
N MET A 123 -17.78 -0.61 -11.94
CA MET A 123 -18.32 -1.96 -12.19
C MET A 123 -19.19 -2.48 -11.03
N SER A 124 -18.79 -2.21 -9.79
CA SER A 124 -19.61 -2.53 -8.62
C SER A 124 -20.87 -1.66 -8.51
N GLU A 125 -20.81 -0.40 -8.94
CA GLU A 125 -21.94 0.55 -8.94
C GLU A 125 -23.00 0.18 -9.97
N ILE A 126 -22.57 -0.22 -11.18
CA ILE A 126 -23.44 -0.78 -12.22
C ILE A 126 -24.23 -1.97 -11.66
N LEU A 127 -23.53 -2.93 -11.05
CA LEU A 127 -24.18 -4.14 -10.52
C LEU A 127 -25.07 -3.87 -9.31
N LYS A 128 -24.76 -2.86 -8.49
CA LYS A 128 -25.67 -2.40 -7.42
C LYS A 128 -26.93 -1.74 -7.99
N SER A 129 -26.80 -1.00 -9.08
CA SER A 129 -27.92 -0.32 -9.74
C SER A 129 -28.86 -1.33 -10.43
N SER A 130 -28.31 -2.44 -10.95
CA SER A 130 -29.06 -3.51 -11.63
C SER A 130 -29.52 -4.67 -10.73
N CYS A 131 -29.72 -4.42 -9.43
CA CYS A 131 -30.26 -5.40 -8.47
C CYS A 131 -29.35 -6.65 -8.28
N GLY A 132 -28.06 -6.50 -8.57
CA GLY A 132 -27.04 -7.50 -8.29
C GLY A 132 -26.98 -8.67 -9.26
N LYS A 133 -27.83 -8.75 -10.30
CA LYS A 133 -27.81 -9.81 -11.33
C LYS A 133 -27.92 -9.20 -12.72
N MET A 134 -26.95 -9.46 -13.59
CA MET A 134 -26.99 -8.95 -14.95
C MET A 134 -26.28 -9.88 -15.94
N LYS A 135 -26.66 -9.84 -17.22
CA LYS A 135 -25.94 -10.58 -18.26
C LYS A 135 -24.58 -9.93 -18.52
N ILE A 136 -23.59 -10.74 -18.88
CA ILE A 136 -22.23 -10.25 -19.19
C ILE A 136 -22.25 -9.27 -20.38
N GLU A 137 -23.14 -9.49 -21.36
CA GLU A 137 -23.27 -8.60 -22.52
C GLU A 137 -23.82 -7.23 -22.13
N GLU A 138 -24.92 -7.20 -21.39
CA GLU A 138 -25.50 -5.97 -20.82
C GLU A 138 -24.49 -5.26 -19.92
N PHE A 139 -23.72 -6.02 -19.14
CA PHE A 139 -22.72 -5.47 -18.21
C PHE A 139 -21.54 -4.84 -18.95
N ARG A 140 -21.19 -5.42 -20.09
CA ARG A 140 -20.15 -4.89 -20.95
C ARG A 140 -20.58 -3.61 -21.64
N GLU A 141 -21.83 -3.53 -22.10
CA GLU A 141 -22.38 -2.31 -22.71
C GLU A 141 -22.44 -1.15 -21.70
N GLU A 142 -22.94 -1.41 -20.50
CA GLU A 142 -23.03 -0.38 -19.46
C GLU A 142 -21.64 0.06 -18.97
N ALA A 143 -20.69 -0.86 -18.90
CA ALA A 143 -19.30 -0.52 -18.60
C ALA A 143 -18.65 0.34 -19.70
N LEU A 144 -18.96 0.08 -20.98
CA LEU A 144 -18.49 0.90 -22.10
C LEU A 144 -19.10 2.30 -22.06
N GLU A 145 -20.39 2.42 -21.75
CA GLU A 145 -21.08 3.70 -21.59
C GLU A 145 -20.45 4.55 -20.47
N LYS A 146 -20.01 3.90 -19.39
CA LYS A 146 -19.28 4.54 -18.27
C LYS A 146 -17.78 4.75 -18.55
N GLY A 147 -17.29 4.48 -19.76
CA GLY A 147 -15.92 4.78 -20.20
C GLY A 147 -14.88 3.67 -19.93
N ILE A 148 -15.30 2.43 -19.72
CA ILE A 148 -14.41 1.27 -19.55
C ILE A 148 -14.22 0.58 -20.90
N SER A 149 -12.99 0.52 -21.41
CA SER A 149 -12.69 -0.21 -22.64
C SER A 149 -12.88 -1.73 -22.47
N LYS A 150 -13.22 -2.43 -23.57
CA LYS A 150 -13.47 -3.88 -23.60
C LYS A 150 -12.34 -4.70 -22.95
N GLU A 151 -11.10 -4.39 -23.28
CA GLU A 151 -9.91 -5.07 -22.75
C GLU A 151 -9.79 -4.92 -21.22
N ARG A 152 -10.10 -3.72 -20.71
CA ARG A 152 -10.06 -3.45 -19.28
C ARG A 152 -11.22 -4.10 -18.55
N PHE A 153 -12.39 -4.13 -19.16
CA PHE A 153 -13.57 -4.82 -18.63
C PHE A 153 -13.27 -6.30 -18.38
N GLU A 154 -12.69 -7.01 -19.35
CA GLU A 154 -12.37 -8.45 -19.18
C GLU A 154 -11.34 -8.68 -18.06
N ILE A 155 -10.32 -7.84 -17.96
CA ILE A 155 -9.30 -7.91 -16.90
C ILE A 155 -9.92 -7.64 -15.52
N ILE A 156 -10.84 -6.67 -15.41
CA ILE A 156 -11.48 -6.32 -14.13
C ILE A 156 -12.52 -7.36 -13.76
N LEU A 157 -13.33 -7.83 -14.71
CA LEU A 157 -14.31 -8.91 -14.50
C LEU A 157 -13.62 -10.17 -13.96
N LYS A 158 -12.51 -10.58 -14.59
CA LYS A 158 -11.72 -11.73 -14.12
C LYS A 158 -11.23 -11.52 -12.69
N LYS A 159 -10.72 -10.33 -12.37
CA LYS A 159 -10.30 -9.99 -10.99
C LYS A 159 -11.45 -10.02 -10.01
N LEU A 160 -12.63 -9.53 -10.39
CA LEU A 160 -13.81 -9.52 -9.52
C LEU A 160 -14.29 -10.94 -9.20
N LEU A 161 -14.25 -11.83 -10.19
CA LEU A 161 -14.51 -13.27 -10.02
C LEU A 161 -13.44 -13.93 -9.13
N GLU A 162 -12.16 -13.62 -9.34
CA GLU A 162 -11.05 -14.14 -8.51
C GLU A 162 -11.12 -13.65 -7.06
N THR A 163 -11.54 -12.40 -6.84
CA THR A 163 -11.72 -11.85 -5.49
C THR A 163 -12.99 -12.33 -4.79
N GLY A 164 -13.89 -13.01 -5.51
CA GLY A 164 -15.19 -13.45 -4.98
C GLY A 164 -16.15 -12.29 -4.71
N GLU A 165 -15.97 -11.14 -5.36
CA GLU A 165 -16.95 -10.04 -5.27
C GLU A 165 -18.15 -10.32 -6.19
N LEU A 166 -17.90 -11.06 -7.27
CA LEU A 166 -18.89 -11.54 -8.22
C LEU A 166 -18.79 -13.06 -8.34
N TYR A 167 -19.91 -13.69 -8.67
CA TYR A 167 -19.98 -15.08 -9.06
C TYR A 167 -20.87 -15.26 -10.30
N SER A 168 -20.66 -16.35 -11.04
CA SER A 168 -21.43 -16.68 -12.23
C SER A 168 -22.37 -17.84 -11.91
N PRO A 169 -23.64 -17.58 -11.53
CA PRO A 169 -24.60 -18.66 -11.26
C PRO A 169 -24.95 -19.45 -12.52
N GLU A 170 -25.00 -18.76 -13.66
CA GLU A 170 -25.31 -19.32 -14.97
C GLU A 170 -24.25 -18.88 -15.99
N PRO A 171 -24.02 -19.66 -17.05
CA PRO A 171 -23.11 -19.26 -18.12
C PRO A 171 -23.63 -17.98 -18.79
N GLY A 172 -22.86 -16.90 -18.71
CA GLY A 172 -23.25 -15.61 -19.28
C GLY A 172 -23.97 -14.66 -18.31
N VAL A 173 -24.17 -15.05 -17.04
CA VAL A 173 -24.79 -14.20 -16.02
C VAL A 173 -23.81 -13.95 -14.88
N VAL A 174 -23.65 -12.69 -14.48
CA VAL A 174 -22.85 -12.28 -13.34
C VAL A 174 -23.75 -11.80 -12.21
N LYS A 175 -23.42 -12.21 -10.99
CA LYS A 175 -24.13 -11.84 -9.78
C LYS A 175 -23.20 -11.36 -8.68
N LEU A 176 -23.60 -10.33 -7.96
CA LEU A 176 -22.93 -9.86 -6.74
C LEU A 176 -23.27 -10.80 -5.57
N ILE A 177 -22.26 -11.17 -4.77
CA ILE A 177 -22.46 -11.97 -3.54
C ILE A 177 -23.21 -11.18 -2.49
#